data_AF-A0A0M3HJ50-F1
#
_entry.id   AF-A0A0M3HJ50-F1
#
_cell.length_a   1.000
_cell.length_b   1.000
_cell.length_c   1.000
_cell.angle_alpha   90.00
_cell.angle_beta   90.00
_cell.angle_gamma   90.00
#
_symmetry.space_group_name_H-M   'P 1'
#
loop_
_entity.id
_entity.type
_entity.pdbx_description
1 polymer ?
#
loop_
_entity_poly.entity_id
_entity_poly.type
_entity_poly.pdbx_seq_one_letter_code
_entity_poly.pdbx_strand_id
1 'polypeptide(L)' 'MNCFVHGADHWRTPPLWPALYGEFCFCQNSNNNTYWCLRTVNDTHNFLYCEFITEFISFYDLNADPYQVIR' A
#
# COMPACT_ATOMS: atom_id res chain seq x y z
N MET A 1 -8.53 -5.60 -8.78
CA MET A 1 -7.87 -4.93 -7.64
C MET A 1 -8.96 -4.45 -6.72
N ASN A 2 -9.23 -5.16 -5.63
CA ASN A 2 -10.15 -4.66 -4.61
C ASN A 2 -9.30 -4.04 -3.51
N CYS A 3 -9.55 -2.76 -3.25
CA CYS A 3 -8.91 -2.03 -2.18
C CYS A 3 -9.91 -1.87 -1.05
N PHE A 4 -9.45 -2.17 0.16
CA PHE A 4 -10.25 -2.08 1.37
C PHE A 4 -9.57 -1.13 2.34
N VAL A 5 -10.38 -0.35 3.04
CA VAL A 5 -9.91 0.48 4.15
C VAL A 5 -9.77 -0.43 5.37
N HIS A 6 -8.61 -0.36 6.01
CA HIS A 6 -8.26 -1.17 7.17
C HIS A 6 -7.78 -0.25 8.30
N GLY A 7 -8.09 -0.63 9.53
CA GLY A 7 -7.67 0.09 10.72
C GLY A 7 -6.88 -0.79 11.68
N ALA A 8 -6.92 -0.42 12.97
CA ALA A 8 -6.26 -1.14 14.05
C ALA A 8 -6.77 -2.59 14.23
N ASP A 9 -7.93 -2.92 13.68
CA ASP A 9 -8.57 -4.23 13.72
C ASP A 9 -8.15 -5.16 12.56
N HIS A 10 -7.29 -4.69 11.65
CA HIS A 10 -6.85 -5.49 10.50
C HIS A 10 -6.06 -6.73 10.92
N TRP A 11 -5.09 -6.55 11.82
CA TRP A 11 -4.20 -7.62 12.23
C TRP A 11 -4.83 -8.28 13.44
N ARG A 12 -5.19 -9.56 13.34
CA ARG A 12 -5.76 -10.33 14.46
C ARG A 12 -4.66 -10.94 15.36
N THR A 13 -3.42 -10.86 14.91
CA THR A 13 -2.23 -11.39 15.59
C THR A 13 -1.16 -10.31 15.67
N PRO A 14 -0.38 -10.22 16.76
CA PRO A 14 0.68 -9.24 16.91
C PRO A 14 1.77 -9.33 15.82
N PRO A 15 2.47 -8.22 15.52
CA PRO A 15 2.29 -6.90 16.12
C PRO A 15 1.07 -6.18 15.54
N LEU A 16 0.19 -5.61 16.37
CA LEU A 16 -1.04 -4.98 15.87
C LEU A 16 -0.74 -3.62 15.21
N TRP A 17 -1.54 -3.21 14.22
CA TRP A 17 -1.46 -1.86 13.64
C TRP A 17 -1.87 -0.80 14.67
N PRO A 18 -0.98 0.15 15.05
CA PRO A 18 -1.32 1.14 16.07
C PRO A 18 -2.41 2.10 15.59
N ALA A 19 -3.48 2.23 16.38
CA ALA A 19 -4.61 3.13 16.07
C ALA A 19 -4.21 4.59 15.85
N LEU A 20 -3.07 5.03 16.40
CA LEU A 20 -2.55 6.39 16.24
C LEU A 20 -2.14 6.71 14.79
N TYR A 21 -1.86 5.69 13.96
CA TYR A 21 -1.50 5.88 12.55
C TYR A 21 -2.71 5.98 11.61
N GLY A 22 -3.93 5.85 12.15
CA GLY A 22 -5.16 5.98 11.39
C GLY A 22 -5.46 4.77 10.49
N GLU A 23 -6.44 4.97 9.62
CA GLU A 23 -6.84 3.98 8.62
C GLU A 23 -5.87 4.00 7.44
N PHE A 24 -5.61 2.83 6.86
CA PHE A 24 -4.80 2.67 5.67
C PHE A 24 -5.55 1.89 4.59
N CYS A 25 -5.19 2.14 3.35
CA CYS A 25 -5.75 1.42 2.22
C CYS A 25 -4.87 0.20 1.93
N PHE A 26 -5.45 -1.01 2.04
CA PHE A 26 -4.80 -2.24 1.60
C PHE A 26 -5.47 -2.71 0.32
N CYS A 27 -4.70 -2.82 -0.75
CA CYS A 27 -5.16 -3.40 -2.00
C CYS A 27 -4.62 -4.84 -2.08
N GLN A 28 -5.48 -5.84 -1.82
CA GLN A 28 -5.16 -7.22 -2.17
C GLN A 28 -5.13 -7.31 -3.69
N ASN A 29 -3.92 -7.41 -4.25
CA ASN A 29 -3.74 -7.20 -5.68
C ASN A 29 -3.06 -8.35 -6.42
N SER A 30 -2.92 -9.51 -5.79
CA SER A 30 -2.50 -10.71 -6.49
C SER A 30 -3.32 -11.91 -6.06
N ASN A 31 -4.03 -12.53 -7.00
CA ASN A 31 -4.66 -13.84 -6.80
C ASN A 31 -3.67 -14.92 -6.33
N ASN A 32 -2.36 -14.67 -6.43
CA ASN A 32 -1.29 -15.58 -6.02
C ASN A 32 -0.34 -14.95 -4.97
N ASN A 33 -0.73 -13.85 -4.31
CA ASN A 33 0.10 -13.18 -3.27
C ASN A 33 1.55 -12.85 -3.70
N THR A 34 1.78 -12.62 -4.99
CA THR A 34 3.13 -12.42 -5.55
C THR A 34 3.73 -11.05 -5.27
N TYR A 35 2.94 -10.10 -4.76
CA TYR A 35 3.40 -8.78 -4.37
C TYR A 35 2.42 -8.14 -3.39
N TRP A 36 2.92 -7.19 -2.61
CA TRP A 36 2.15 -6.31 -1.75
C TRP A 36 2.45 -4.85 -2.07
N CYS A 37 1.46 -3.99 -1.89
CA CYS A 37 1.61 -2.56 -2.10
C CYS A 37 1.09 -1.77 -0.91
N LEU A 38 1.75 -0.66 -0.62
CA LEU A 38 1.36 0.35 0.35
C LEU A 38 1.04 1.65 -0.40
N ARG A 39 -0.20 2.13 -0.22
CA ARG A 39 -0.66 3.41 -0.78
C ARG A 39 -0.82 4.43 0.34
N THR A 40 -0.19 5.58 0.19
CA THR A 40 -0.34 6.73 1.09
C THR A 40 -0.93 7.90 0.33
N VAL A 41 -2.00 8.49 0.87
CA VAL A 41 -2.63 9.72 0.35
C VAL A 41 -2.97 10.62 1.54
N ASN A 42 -2.28 11.74 1.66
CA ASN A 42 -2.55 12.81 2.62
C ASN A 42 -2.11 14.17 2.04
N ASP A 43 -2.27 15.26 2.78
CA ASP A 43 -1.97 16.63 2.33
C ASP A 43 -0.51 16.83 1.86
N THR A 44 0.41 15.98 2.30
CA THR A 44 1.85 16.11 2.06
C THR A 44 2.44 14.98 1.23
N HIS A 45 1.77 13.83 1.14
CA HIS A 45 2.28 12.60 0.55
C HIS A 45 1.22 11.92 -0.30
N ASN A 46 1.57 11.61 -1.54
CA ASN A 46 0.73 10.84 -2.46
C ASN A 46 1.62 9.88 -3.26
N PHE A 47 1.88 8.70 -2.69
CA PHE A 47 2.80 7.73 -3.29
C PHE A 47 2.27 6.30 -3.22
N LEU A 48 2.70 5.47 -4.16
CA LEU A 48 2.49 4.02 -4.17
C LEU A 48 3.84 3.31 -4.11
N TYR A 49 4.01 2.45 -3.10
CA TYR A 49 5.16 1.57 -2.96
C TYR A 49 4.70 0.11 -3.13
N CYS A 50 5.42 -0.69 -3.91
CA CYS A 50 5.15 -2.10 -4.09
C CYS A 50 6.42 -2.94 -4.00
N GLU A 51 6.29 -4.11 -3.39
CA GLU A 51 7.36 -5.09 -3.24
C GLU A 51 6.86 -6.45 -3.71
N PHE A 52 7.66 -7.08 -4.55
CA PHE A 52 7.36 -8.35 -5.18
C PHE A 52 8.20 -9.44 -4.51
N ILE A 53 7.69 -10.67 -4.46
CA ILE A 53 8.44 -11.82 -3.93
C ILE A 53 9.76 -12.09 -4.65
N THR A 54 9.95 -11.51 -5.85
CA THR A 54 11.17 -11.56 -6.64
C THR A 54 12.19 -10.49 -6.25
N GLU A 55 12.00 -9.81 -5.10
CA GLU A 55 12.83 -8.69 -4.62
C GLU A 55 12.78 -7.44 -5.53
N PHE A 56 11.85 -7.43 -6.48
CA PHE A 56 11.63 -6.25 -7.31
C PHE A 56 10.84 -5.23 -6.50
N ILE A 57 11.36 -4.01 -6.46
CA ILE A 57 10.73 -2.87 -5.80
C ILE A 57 10.27 -1.88 -6.86
N SER A 58 9.06 -1.35 -6.71
CA SER A 58 8.59 -0.20 -7.46
C SER A 58 8.05 0.88 -6.53
N PHE A 59 8.39 2.13 -6.84
CA PHE A 59 7.96 3.31 -6.11
C PHE A 59 7.46 4.34 -7.12
N TYR A 60 6.28 4.88 -6.87
CA TYR A 60 5.66 5.91 -7.71
C TYR A 60 5.23 7.08 -6.84
N ASP A 61 5.80 8.26 -7.11
CA ASP A 61 5.23 9.51 -6.64
C ASP A 61 4.08 9.90 -7.57
N LEU A 62 2.86 9.82 -7.07
CA LEU A 62 1.65 10.03 -7.86
C LEU A 62 1.31 11.51 -8.04
N ASN A 63 2.04 12.42 -7.39
CA ASN A 63 1.98 13.84 -7.72
C ASN A 63 2.78 14.12 -9.00
N ALA A 64 3.91 13.43 -9.19
CA ALA A 64 4.78 13.60 -10.34
C ALA A 64 4.40 12.68 -11.52
N ASP A 65 3.97 11.45 -11.23
CA ASP A 65 3.55 10.44 -12.21
C ASP A 65 2.16 9.86 -11.86
N PRO A 66 1.08 10.58 -12.18
CA PRO A 66 -0.28 10.15 -11.86
C PRO A 66 -0.70 8.85 -12.54
N TYR A 67 -0.04 8.49 -13.65
CA TYR A 67 -0.40 7.36 -14.49
C TYR A 67 0.58 6.19 -14.37
N GLN A 68 1.61 6.30 -13.53
CA GLN A 68 2.55 5.21 -13.22
C GLN A 68 3.27 4.69 -14.47
N VAL A 69 3.50 5.58 -15.43
CA VAL A 69 4.10 5.28 -16.74
C VAL A 69 5.62 5.41 -16.72
N ILE A 70 6.19 6.01 -15.67
CA ILE A 70 7.62 6.24 -15.52
C ILE A 70 8.07 5.52 -14.24
N ARG A 71 9.15 4.74 -14.34
CA ARG A 71 9.68 3.88 -13.26
C ARG A 71 11.01 4.39 -12.75
#